data_AF-A0A5Y3M5C6-F1
#
_entry.id   AF-A0A5Y3M5C6-F1
#
_cell.length_a   1.000
_cell.length_b   1.000
_cell.length_c   1.000
_cell.angle_alpha   90.00
_cell.angle_beta   90.00
_cell.angle_gamma   90.00
#
_symmetry.space_group_name_H-M   'P 1'
#
loop_
_entity.id
_entity.type
_entity.pdbx_description
1 polymer ?
#
loop_
_entity_poly.entity_id
_entity_poly.type
_entity_poly.pdbx_seq_one_letter_code
_entity_poly.pdbx_strand_id
1 'polypeptide(L)'
;MKSNPYINFDVVCPVQLFNLTQPDPKVDQLLPRVLGKRPTQIVDSVKRHLITLDDLELIRTDLTMNRPQTKINKLTAASVGLAISEIKGE
;
A
#
# COMPACT_ATOMS: atom_id res chain seq x y z
N MET A 1 18.74 -39.65 11.08
CA MET A 1 18.27 -38.32 11.51
C MET A 1 16.76 -38.28 11.29
N LYS A 2 15.94 -38.08 12.34
CA LYS A 2 14.48 -38.01 12.24
C LYS A 2 14.10 -36.69 11.57
N SER A 3 13.51 -36.74 10.37
CA SER A 3 12.94 -35.57 9.70
C SER A 3 11.73 -35.06 10.50
N ASN A 4 11.68 -33.75 10.71
CA ASN A 4 10.60 -33.08 11.42
C ASN A 4 9.37 -32.97 10.49
N PRO A 5 8.20 -33.55 10.84
CA PRO A 5 7.05 -33.62 9.95
C PRO A 5 6.28 -32.29 9.77
N TYR A 6 6.72 -31.20 10.42
CA TYR A 6 6.00 -29.92 10.45
C TYR A 6 6.57 -28.83 9.54
N ILE A 7 7.59 -29.13 8.73
CA ILE A 7 8.10 -28.15 7.76
C ILE A 7 7.50 -28.47 6.40
N ASN A 8 6.25 -28.03 6.20
CA ASN A 8 5.68 -27.99 4.86
C ASN A 8 6.26 -26.75 4.15
N PHE A 9 7.34 -26.95 3.40
CA PHE A 9 7.72 -25.98 2.36
C PHE A 9 6.73 -26.17 1.21
N ASP A 10 5.52 -25.65 1.36
CA ASP A 10 4.68 -25.38 0.20
C ASP A 10 5.49 -24.39 -0.65
N VAL A 11 6.19 -24.94 -1.64
CA VAL A 11 6.90 -24.16 -2.65
C VAL A 11 5.81 -23.46 -3.43
N VAL A 12 5.43 -22.27 -2.93
CA VAL A 12 4.37 -21.48 -3.54
C VAL A 12 4.79 -21.24 -4.98
N CYS A 13 3.97 -21.73 -5.91
CA CYS A 13 4.28 -21.63 -7.34
C CYS A 13 4.52 -20.15 -7.67
N PRO A 14 5.60 -19.79 -8.40
CA PRO A 14 5.87 -18.40 -8.76
C PRO A 14 4.67 -17.70 -9.41
N VAL A 15 3.80 -18.45 -10.10
CA VAL A 15 2.55 -17.96 -10.69
C VAL A 15 1.52 -17.57 -9.63
N GLN A 16 1.40 -18.34 -8.54
CA GLN A 16 0.50 -18.02 -7.43
C GLN A 16 1.00 -16.79 -6.65
N LEU A 17 2.32 -16.69 -6.44
CA LEU A 17 2.94 -15.49 -5.86
C LEU A 17 2.75 -14.26 -6.74
N PHE A 18 2.85 -14.41 -8.06
CA PHE A 18 2.66 -13.31 -9.01
C PHE A 18 1.23 -12.74 -8.97
N ASN A 19 0.22 -13.59 -8.80
CA ASN A 19 -1.16 -13.12 -8.67
C ASN A 19 -1.42 -12.37 -7.35
N LEU A 20 -0.67 -12.69 -6.30
CA LEU A 20 -0.80 -12.04 -4.98
C LEU A 20 -0.09 -10.69 -4.90
N THR A 21 0.86 -10.41 -5.79
CA THR A 21 1.65 -9.17 -5.82
C THR A 21 1.20 -8.20 -6.93
N GLN A 22 0.04 -8.43 -7.52
CA GLN A 22 -0.46 -7.53 -8.55
C GLN A 22 -0.95 -6.20 -7.97
N PRO A 23 -0.76 -5.09 -8.70
CA PRO A 23 -1.33 -3.80 -8.31
C PRO A 23 -2.85 -3.91 -8.14
N ASP A 24 -3.36 -3.37 -7.04
CA ASP A 24 -4.79 -3.35 -6.79
C ASP A 24 -5.48 -2.36 -7.75
N PRO A 25 -6.49 -2.78 -8.54
CA PRO A 25 -7.22 -1.91 -9.46
C PRO A 25 -7.99 -0.79 -8.74
N LYS A 26 -8.37 -0.97 -7.47
CA LYS A 26 -8.97 0.09 -6.66
C LYS A 26 -7.95 1.20 -6.39
N VAL A 27 -6.68 0.84 -6.17
CA VAL A 27 -5.61 1.83 -5.95
C VAL A 27 -5.38 2.68 -7.19
N ASP A 28 -5.52 2.13 -8.40
CA ASP A 28 -5.44 2.92 -9.64
C ASP A 28 -6.51 4.03 -9.71
N GLN A 29 -7.71 3.76 -9.19
CA GLN A 29 -8.78 4.77 -9.11
C GLN A 29 -8.51 5.84 -8.05
N LEU A 30 -7.82 5.47 -6.97
CA LEU A 30 -7.55 6.35 -5.83
C LEU A 30 -6.25 7.16 -5.99
N LEU A 31 -5.27 6.65 -6.73
CA LEU A 31 -3.96 7.27 -6.92
C LEU A 31 -4.02 8.74 -7.39
N PRO A 32 -4.89 9.13 -8.35
CA PRO A 32 -5.02 10.54 -8.74
C PRO A 32 -5.41 11.48 -7.58
N ARG A 33 -6.02 10.95 -6.51
CA ARG A 33 -6.40 11.74 -5.33
C ARG A 33 -5.25 12.00 -4.38
N VAL A 34 -4.12 11.31 -4.50
CA VAL A 34 -2.96 11.44 -3.61
C VAL A 34 -1.66 11.77 -4.33
N LEU A 35 -1.56 11.45 -5.63
CA LEU A 35 -0.37 11.64 -6.43
C LEU A 35 0.04 13.11 -6.49
N GLY A 36 1.29 13.40 -6.12
CA GLY A 36 1.84 14.76 -6.13
C GLY A 36 1.24 15.71 -5.08
N LYS A 37 0.33 15.25 -4.22
CA LYS A 37 -0.23 16.05 -3.14
C LYS A 37 0.66 16.04 -1.91
N ARG A 38 0.65 17.15 -1.18
CA ARG A 38 1.31 17.26 0.12
C ARG A 38 0.53 16.46 1.18
N PRO A 39 1.18 15.95 2.24
CA PRO A 39 0.53 15.25 3.34
C PRO A 39 -0.68 16.01 3.91
N THR A 40 -0.54 17.31 4.15
CA THR A 40 -1.63 18.16 4.65
C THR A 40 -2.86 18.20 3.72
N GLN A 41 -2.65 18.19 2.41
CA GLN A 41 -3.74 18.15 1.42
C GLN A 41 -4.44 16.79 1.38
N ILE A 42 -3.70 15.71 1.70
CA ILE A 42 -4.25 14.36 1.83
C ILE A 42 -5.10 14.29 3.10
N VAL A 43 -4.61 14.81 4.23
CA VAL A 43 -5.37 14.92 5.49
C VAL A 43 -6.65 15.73 5.28
N ASP A 44 -6.58 16.87 4.59
CA ASP A 44 -7.76 17.66 4.26
C ASP A 44 -8.76 16.89 3.39
N SER A 45 -8.27 16.06 2.47
CA SER A 45 -9.14 15.21 1.63
C SER A 45 -9.87 14.15 2.47
N VAL A 46 -9.22 13.61 3.51
CA VAL A 46 -9.86 12.70 4.49
C VAL A 46 -10.89 13.44 5.33
N LYS A 47 -10.56 14.62 5.86
CA LYS A 47 -11.51 15.45 6.63
C LYS A 47 -12.76 15.80 5.80
N ARG A 48 -12.60 16.01 4.50
CA ARG A 48 -13.70 16.26 3.55
C ARG A 48 -14.41 14.99 3.07
N HIS A 49 -14.06 13.82 3.61
CA HIS A 49 -14.65 12.52 3.27
C HIS A 49 -14.51 12.16 1.78
N LEU A 50 -13.49 12.70 1.11
CA LEU A 50 -13.17 12.40 -0.29
C LEU A 50 -12.35 11.12 -0.44
N ILE A 51 -11.71 10.67 0.64
CA ILE A 51 -10.93 9.45 0.73
C ILE A 51 -10.95 9.00 2.20
N THR A 52 -10.99 7.69 2.46
CA THR A 52 -11.03 7.17 3.83
C THR A 52 -9.62 6.87 4.35
N LEU A 53 -9.49 6.63 5.65
CA LEU A 53 -8.23 6.15 6.23
C LEU A 53 -7.84 4.78 5.65
N ASP A 54 -8.82 3.88 5.50
CA ASP A 54 -8.60 2.55 4.93
C ASP A 54 -8.09 2.62 3.47
N ASP A 55 -8.62 3.57 2.69
CA ASP A 55 -8.15 3.82 1.33
C ASP A 55 -6.69 4.29 1.32
N LEU A 56 -6.27 5.12 2.29
CA LEU A 56 -4.87 5.53 2.43
C LEU A 56 -3.95 4.37 2.82
N GLU A 57 -4.39 3.50 3.73
CA GLU A 57 -3.63 2.30 4.13
C GLU A 57 -3.49 1.31 2.98
N LEU A 58 -4.55 1.13 2.19
CA LEU A 58 -4.54 0.32 0.98
C LEU A 58 -3.53 0.87 -0.03
N ILE A 59 -3.58 2.16 -0.33
CA ILE A 59 -2.64 2.83 -1.25
C ILE A 59 -1.20 2.66 -0.76
N ARG A 60 -0.94 2.88 0.54
CA ARG A 60 0.41 2.75 1.10
C ARG A 60 0.94 1.34 0.92
N THR A 61 0.12 0.34 1.22
CA THR A 61 0.49 -1.09 1.13
C THR A 61 0.76 -1.48 -0.31
N ASP A 62 -0.13 -1.12 -1.23
CA ASP A 62 -0.01 -1.43 -2.66
C ASP A 62 1.22 -0.77 -3.31
N LEU A 63 1.47 0.51 -3.01
CA LEU A 63 2.67 1.22 -3.49
C LEU A 63 3.98 0.63 -2.94
N THR A 64 3.94 -0.01 -1.76
CA THR A 64 5.13 -0.56 -1.11
C THR A 64 5.40 -1.99 -1.55
N MET A 65 4.36 -2.81 -1.74
CA MET A 65 4.48 -4.26 -1.91
C MET A 65 4.21 -4.74 -3.34
N ASN A 66 3.27 -4.10 -4.04
CA ASN A 66 2.71 -4.63 -5.29
C ASN A 66 3.14 -3.84 -6.53
N ARG A 67 3.78 -2.68 -6.34
CA ARG A 67 4.21 -1.80 -7.44
C ARG A 67 5.72 -1.67 -7.56
N PRO A 68 6.23 -1.36 -8.77
CA PRO A 68 7.63 -1.02 -8.97
C PRO A 68 8.07 0.14 -8.08
N GLN A 69 9.25 -0.01 -7.48
CA GLN A 69 9.82 0.92 -6.50
C GLN A 69 10.45 2.17 -7.14
N THR A 70 9.65 2.90 -7.93
CA THR A 70 10.02 4.17 -8.55
C THR A 70 10.13 5.29 -7.53
N LYS A 71 10.87 6.37 -7.85
CA LYS A 71 10.99 7.54 -6.96
C LYS A 71 9.62 8.16 -6.63
N ILE A 72 8.71 8.18 -7.61
CA ILE A 72 7.36 8.74 -7.47
C ILE A 72 6.53 7.88 -6.51
N ASN A 73 6.55 6.55 -6.66
CA ASN A 73 5.80 5.64 -5.79
C ASN A 73 6.30 5.72 -4.35
N LYS A 74 7.62 5.76 -4.15
CA LYS A 74 8.22 5.92 -2.82
C LYS A 74 7.84 7.25 -2.16
N LEU A 75 7.90 8.34 -2.91
CA LEU A 75 7.52 9.66 -2.41
C LEU A 75 6.02 9.72 -2.05
N THR A 76 5.18 9.13 -2.88
CA THR A 76 3.73 9.07 -2.67
C THR A 76 3.41 8.21 -1.44
N ALA A 77 4.02 7.02 -1.32
CA ALA A 77 3.86 6.16 -0.15
C ALA A 77 4.32 6.83 1.15
N ALA A 78 5.44 7.57 1.11
CA ALA A 78 5.91 8.35 2.26
C ALA A 78 4.96 9.49 2.62
N SER A 79 4.44 10.22 1.63
CA SER A 79 3.49 11.32 1.85
C SER A 79 2.17 10.82 2.42
N VAL A 80 1.67 9.69 1.92
CA VAL A 80 0.48 9.01 2.45
C VAL A 80 0.74 8.49 3.87
N GLY A 81 1.92 7.91 4.13
CA GLY A 81 2.33 7.47 5.46
C GLY A 81 2.35 8.60 6.48
N LEU A 82 2.88 9.77 6.12
CA LEU A 82 2.85 10.94 7.00
C LEU A 82 1.42 11.42 7.27
N ALA A 83 0.58 11.47 6.23
CA ALA A 83 -0.83 11.84 6.40
C ALA A 83 -1.58 10.86 7.32
N ILE A 84 -1.31 9.55 7.22
CA ILE A 84 -1.85 8.54 8.13
C ILE A 84 -1.40 8.81 9.58
N SER A 85 -0.12 9.10 9.80
CA SER A 85 0.45 9.45 11.12
C SER A 85 -0.28 10.66 11.71
N GLU A 86 -0.42 11.73 10.93
CA GLU A 86 -1.13 12.95 11.33
C GLU A 86 -2.60 12.69 11.69
N ILE A 87 -3.28 11.78 10.98
CA ILE A 87 -4.67 11.42 11.25
C ILE A 87 -4.79 10.56 12.51
N LYS A 88 -3.85 9.63 12.72
CA LYS A 88 -3.81 8.74 13.89
C LYS A 88 -3.28 9.42 15.16
N GLY A 89 -2.62 10.57 15.03
CA GLY A 89 -1.98 11.27 16.14
C GLY A 89 -0.66 10.62 16.58
N GLU A 90 0.01 9.92 15.67
CA GLU A 90 1.33 9.29 15.85
C GLU A 90 2.47 10.20 15.40
#